data_AF-A0A7Y0XGR1-F1
#
_entry.id   AF-A0A7Y0XGR1-F1
#
_cell.length_a   1.000
_cell.length_b   1.000
_cell.length_c   1.000
_cell.angle_alpha   90.00
_cell.angle_beta   90.00
_cell.angle_gamma   90.00
#
_symmetry.space_group_name_H-M   'P 1'
#
loop_
_entity.id
_entity.type
_entity.pdbx_description
1 polymer ?
#
loop_
_entity_poly.entity_id
_entity_poly.type
_entity_poly.pdbx_seq_one_letter_code
_entity_poly.pdbx_strand_id
1 'polypeptide(L)' 'MYDIEELEVGMSASYSQTITDADIKQFAGISGDRNPVHLDEEYASQSRYGKRIAHGMNSAS' A
#
# COMPACT_ATOMS: atom_id res chain seq x y z
N MET A 1 -16.65 16.05 5.52
CA MET A 1 -17.16 14.73 5.98
C MET A 1 -18.65 14.81 5.74
N TYR A 2 -19.21 13.87 4.99
CA TYR A 2 -20.66 13.83 4.79
C TYR A 2 -21.29 13.29 6.07
N ASP A 3 -22.37 13.90 6.50
CA ASP A 3 -23.25 13.29 7.49
C ASP A 3 -23.98 12.11 6.84
N ILE A 4 -24.45 11.16 7.64
CA ILE A 4 -25.05 9.92 7.13
C ILE A 4 -26.31 10.20 6.30
N GLU A 5 -27.04 11.26 6.65
CA GLU A 5 -28.23 11.73 5.97
C GLU A 5 -27.94 12.31 4.57
N GLU A 6 -26.69 12.63 4.27
CA GLU A 6 -26.27 13.22 2.99
C GLU A 6 -25.81 12.15 1.97
N LEU A 7 -25.69 10.88 2.38
CA LEU A 7 -25.26 9.79 1.48
C LEU A 7 -26.43 9.21 0.67
N GLU A 8 -26.28 9.16 -0.66
CA GLU A 8 -27.30 8.67 -1.59
C GLU A 8 -26.80 7.53 -2.49
N VAL A 9 -27.71 6.66 -2.94
CA VAL A 9 -27.38 5.56 -3.87
C VAL A 9 -26.90 6.14 -5.20
N GLY A 10 -25.73 5.66 -5.65
CA GLY A 10 -25.08 6.14 -6.87
C GLY A 10 -23.94 7.12 -6.62
N MET A 11 -23.72 7.56 -5.37
CA MET A 11 -22.53 8.33 -5.02
C MET A 11 -21.24 7.55 -5.27
N SER A 12 -20.20 8.27 -5.68
CA SER A 12 -18.86 7.73 -5.90
C SER A 12 -17.80 8.71 -5.43
N ALA A 13 -16.64 8.17 -5.04
CA ALA A 13 -15.46 8.94 -4.70
C ALA A 13 -14.22 8.21 -5.23
N SER A 14 -13.16 8.97 -5.49
CA SER A 14 -11.87 8.42 -5.86
C SER A 14 -10.78 9.02 -4.98
N TYR A 15 -9.74 8.22 -4.76
CA TYR A 15 -8.56 8.61 -4.01
C TYR A 15 -7.32 8.08 -4.75
N SER A 16 -6.25 8.86 -4.74
CA SER A 16 -4.96 8.42 -5.26
C SER A 16 -3.84 8.87 -4.33
N GLN A 17 -2.82 8.03 -4.25
CA GLN A 17 -1.62 8.28 -3.47
C GLN A 17 -0.42 7.66 -4.18
N THR A 18 0.70 8.39 -4.17
CA THR A 18 2.00 7.81 -4.55
C THR A 18 2.58 7.10 -3.35
N ILE A 19 2.82 5.79 -3.48
CA ILE A 19 3.50 5.00 -2.45
C ILE A 19 5.01 5.17 -2.60
N THR A 20 5.65 5.66 -1.54
CA THR A 20 7.09 5.89 -1.46
C THR A 20 7.79 4.78 -0.67
N ASP A 21 9.12 4.77 -0.72
CA ASP A 21 9.96 3.88 0.08
C ASP A 21 9.75 4.11 1.60
N ALA A 22 9.47 5.34 2.02
CA ALA A 22 9.18 5.66 3.41
C ALA A 22 7.86 5.01 3.88
N ASP A 23 6.83 4.98 3.03
CA ASP A 23 5.55 4.34 3.34
C ASP A 23 5.72 2.83 3.48
N ILE A 24 6.49 2.20 2.58
CA ILE A 24 6.81 0.77 2.67
C ILE A 24 7.55 0.45 3.98
N LYS A 25 8.58 1.23 4.34
CA LYS A 25 9.34 1.01 5.57
C LYS A 25 8.49 1.22 6.83
N GLN A 26 7.63 2.23 6.84
CA GLN A 26 6.70 2.46 7.94
C GLN A 26 5.69 1.31 8.08
N PHE A 27 5.09 0.88 6.96
CA PHE A 27 4.14 -0.23 6.95
C PHE A 27 4.79 -1.51 7.48
N ALA A 28 6.01 -1.83 7.05
CA ALA A 28 6.75 -2.99 7.56
C ALA A 28 7.05 -2.87 9.07
N GLY A 29 7.33 -1.66 9.56
CA GLY A 29 7.54 -1.37 10.97
C GLY A 29 6.31 -1.59 11.83
N ILE A 30 5.14 -1.17 11.36
CA ILE A 30 3.86 -1.22 12.11
C ILE A 30 3.22 -2.60 12.01
N SER A 31 3.15 -3.17 10.80
CA SER A 31 2.52 -4.48 10.57
C SER A 31 3.37 -5.66 11.04
N GLY A 32 4.69 -5.46 11.13
CA GLY A 32 5.65 -6.53 11.35
C GLY A 32 5.95 -7.37 10.11
N ASP A 33 5.30 -7.12 8.98
CA ASP A 33 5.63 -7.76 7.70
C ASP A 33 6.96 -7.21 7.18
N ARG A 34 8.02 -8.01 7.34
CA ARG A 34 9.38 -7.69 6.89
C ARG A 34 9.82 -8.60 5.75
N ASN A 35 8.89 -9.10 4.93
CA ASN A 35 9.24 -9.91 3.79
C ASN A 35 10.24 -9.16 2.88
N PRO A 36 11.41 -9.74 2.55
CA PRO A 36 12.44 -9.06 1.77
C PRO A 36 11.97 -8.63 0.38
N VAL A 37 10.89 -9.21 -0.16
CA VAL A 37 10.29 -8.76 -1.42
C VAL A 37 9.85 -7.28 -1.40
N HIS A 38 9.63 -6.72 -0.20
CA HIS A 38 9.25 -5.31 -0.02
C HIS A 38 10.44 -4.40 0.30
N LEU A 39 11.51 -4.95 0.89
CA LEU A 39 12.54 -4.17 1.56
C LEU A 39 13.93 -4.29 0.93
N ASP A 40 14.20 -5.39 0.22
CA ASP A 40 15.51 -5.74 -0.30
C ASP A 40 15.48 -5.79 -1.84
N GLU A 41 16.28 -4.94 -2.49
CA GLU A 41 16.33 -4.84 -3.95
C GLU A 41 16.99 -6.06 -4.60
N GLU A 42 18.03 -6.61 -3.98
CA GLU A 42 18.75 -7.77 -4.50
C GLU A 42 17.86 -9.00 -4.46
N TYR A 43 17.19 -9.24 -3.34
CA TYR A 43 16.20 -10.31 -3.20
C TYR A 43 15.06 -10.13 -4.20
N ALA A 44 14.48 -8.93 -4.29
CA ALA A 44 13.33 -8.68 -5.13
C ALA A 44 13.65 -8.78 -6.63
N SER A 45 14.88 -8.42 -7.05
CA SER A 45 15.36 -8.55 -8.43
C SER A 45 15.38 -10.00 -8.93
N GLN A 46 15.59 -10.97 -8.03
CA GLN A 46 15.58 -12.40 -8.33
C GLN A 46 14.18 -13.02 -8.24
N SER A 47 13.21 -12.28 -7.70
CA SER A 47 11.82 -12.72 -7.63
C SER A 47 11.11 -12.60 -8.98
N ARG A 48 9.93 -13.21 -9.12
CA ARG A 48 9.07 -13.04 -10.30
C ARG A 48 8.68 -11.59 -10.60
N TYR A 49 8.84 -10.67 -9.64
CA TYR A 49 8.49 -9.27 -9.77
C TYR A 49 9.64 -8.43 -10.36
N GLY A 50 10.89 -8.91 -10.29
CA GLY A 50 12.08 -8.26 -10.84
C GLY A 50 12.49 -6.93 -10.17
N LYS A 51 11.76 -6.49 -9.14
CA LYS A 51 12.01 -5.30 -8.31
C LYS A 51 11.15 -5.37 -7.05
N ARG A 52 11.42 -4.49 -6.08
CA ARG A 52 10.59 -4.37 -4.87
C ARG A 52 9.15 -3.97 -5.20
N ILE A 53 8.22 -4.49 -4.41
CA ILE A 53 6.78 -4.18 -4.49
C ILE A 53 6.25 -3.71 -3.15
N ALA A 54 5.19 -2.91 -3.15
CA ALA A 54 4.49 -2.55 -1.92
C ALA A 54 3.79 -3.77 -1.30
N HIS A 55 3.55 -3.73 0.02
CA HIS A 55 2.65 -4.66 0.70
C HIS A 55 1.25 -4.57 0.10
N GLY A 56 0.54 -5.69 -0.04
CA GLY A 56 -0.83 -5.67 -0.56
C GLY A 56 -1.78 -4.81 0.30
N MET A 57 -1.57 -4.80 1.61
CA MET A 57 -2.36 -3.98 2.53
C MET A 57 -2.13 -2.47 2.38
N ASN A 58 -1.01 -2.01 1.79
CA ASN A 58 -0.81 -0.58 1.50
C ASN A 58 -1.87 -0.02 0.53
N SER A 59 -2.48 -0.85 -0.31
CA SER A 59 -3.53 -0.37 -1.23
C SER A 59 -4.92 -0.33 -0.59
N ALA A 60 -5.08 -0.92 0.59
CA ALA A 60 -6.35 -1.00 1.31
C ALA A 60 -6.37 -0.14 2.59
N SER A 61 -5.21 0.39 2.98
CA SER A 61 -5.01 1.28 4.13
C SER A 61 -5.28 2.74 3.81
#